data_AF-A0A922EI61-F1
#
_entry.id   AF-A0A922EI61-F1
#
_cell.length_a   1.000
_cell.length_b   1.000
_cell.length_c   1.000
_cell.angle_alpha   90.00
_cell.angle_beta   90.00
_cell.angle_gamma   90.00
#
_symmetry.space_group_name_H-M   'P 1'
#
loop_
_entity.id
_entity.type
_entity.pdbx_description
1 polymer ?
#
loop_
_entity_poly.entity_id
_entity_poly.type
_entity_poly.pdbx_seq_one_letter_code
_entity_poly.pdbx_strand_id
1 'polypeptide(L)'
;MKYTERVLGLILVSPICKAPSWTEWLYNKVLLNLLYFYGMCGVLKECLLQRYFSKELRCGMHGAESDIIHTFRRVLDERQSLNVMRYLQAINARHDLTEGLKKLQCKTLIFVGESSEFHAESVYMSARMGRKSCALVEVQACGSLVTEEHPDAMLIPIEFFLMGFGYYRQQHFATSSSNGSNPTSPSCHSCMAPELFSPESLGIKLKPIKTRADIEI
;
A
#
# COMPACT_ATOMS: atom_id res chain seq x y z
N MET A 1 -3.23 16.17 -12.95
CA MET A 1 -2.60 17.44 -13.39
C MET A 1 -3.53 18.62 -13.55
N LYS A 2 -4.81 18.42 -13.91
CA LYS A 2 -5.72 19.52 -14.25
C LYS A 2 -5.98 20.52 -13.11
N TYR A 3 -5.86 20.07 -11.86
CA TYR A 3 -6.09 20.86 -10.65
C TYR A 3 -4.94 20.64 -9.65
N THR A 4 -3.74 21.11 -10.01
CA THR A 4 -2.54 20.92 -9.18
C THR A 4 -2.65 21.58 -7.81
N GLU A 5 -3.35 22.71 -7.74
CA GLU A 5 -3.56 23.51 -6.53
C GLU A 5 -4.42 22.82 -5.47
N ARG A 6 -5.17 21.77 -5.84
CA ARG A 6 -6.04 21.03 -4.93
C ARG A 6 -5.38 19.78 -4.34
N VAL A 7 -4.17 19.45 -4.78
CA VAL A 7 -3.50 18.19 -4.43
C VAL A 7 -2.18 18.50 -3.74
N LEU A 8 -2.11 18.22 -2.44
CA LEU A 8 -0.91 18.43 -1.63
C LEU A 8 0.14 17.35 -1.87
N GLY A 9 -0.30 16.09 -1.94
CA GLY A 9 0.54 14.94 -2.23
C GLY A 9 -0.26 13.78 -2.78
N LEU A 10 0.45 12.83 -3.38
CA LEU A 10 -0.13 11.60 -3.92
C LEU A 10 0.52 10.38 -3.28
N ILE A 11 -0.29 9.39 -2.92
CA ILE A 11 0.17 8.05 -2.58
C ILE A 11 -0.40 7.13 -3.65
N LEU A 12 0.47 6.45 -4.38
CA LEU A 12 0.10 5.64 -5.53
C LEU A 12 0.57 4.20 -5.29
N VAL A 13 -0.31 3.24 -5.49
CA VAL A 13 0.00 1.81 -5.34
C VAL A 13 -0.04 1.16 -6.73
N SER A 14 1.09 0.58 -7.14
CA SER A 14 1.32 -0.01 -8.45
C SER A 14 0.80 0.83 -9.62
N PRO A 15 1.21 2.11 -9.74
CA PRO A 15 0.70 2.98 -10.79
C PRO A 15 1.20 2.61 -12.18
N ILE A 16 0.38 2.95 -13.18
CA ILE A 16 0.69 2.85 -14.61
C ILE A 16 0.51 4.22 -15.26
N CYS A 17 1.42 4.61 -16.16
CA CYS A 17 1.36 5.93 -16.79
C CYS A 17 1.41 5.92 -18.31
N LYS A 18 1.97 4.88 -18.95
CA LYS A 18 2.02 4.82 -20.41
C LYS A 18 0.70 4.35 -21.00
N ALA A 19 0.53 4.58 -22.30
CA ALA A 19 -0.48 3.87 -23.07
C ALA A 19 -0.24 2.34 -22.98
N PRO A 20 -1.29 1.51 -23.08
CA PRO A 20 -1.13 0.06 -23.00
C PRO A 20 -0.15 -0.47 -24.06
N SER A 21 0.75 -1.35 -23.64
CA SER A 21 1.63 -2.06 -24.58
C SER A 21 0.82 -3.04 -25.44
N TRP A 22 1.37 -3.49 -26.56
CA TRP A 22 0.67 -4.48 -27.39
C TRP A 22 0.40 -5.80 -26.65
N THR A 23 1.32 -6.23 -25.77
CA THR A 23 1.15 -7.43 -24.94
C THR A 23 0.06 -7.23 -23.90
N GLU A 24 0.04 -6.07 -23.23
CA GLU A 24 -1.02 -5.74 -22.28
C GLU A 24 -2.38 -5.61 -22.97
N TRP A 25 -2.41 -4.98 -24.15
CA TRP A 25 -3.61 -4.88 -24.98
C TRP A 25 -4.17 -6.27 -25.32
N LEU A 26 -3.30 -7.20 -25.74
CA LEU A 26 -3.70 -8.56 -26.05
C LEU A 26 -4.25 -9.28 -24.81
N TYR A 27 -3.55 -9.19 -23.68
CA TYR A 27 -3.99 -9.77 -22.41
C TYR A 27 -5.36 -9.21 -21.98
N ASN A 28 -5.50 -7.88 -21.99
CA ASN A 28 -6.76 -7.20 -21.68
C ASN A 28 -7.88 -7.59 -22.66
N LYS A 29 -7.56 -7.80 -23.94
CA LYS A 29 -8.53 -8.22 -24.95
C LYS A 29 -9.07 -9.62 -24.67
N VAL A 30 -8.20 -10.55 -24.28
CA VAL A 30 -8.61 -11.91 -23.85
C VAL A 30 -9.50 -11.81 -22.62
N LEU A 31 -9.10 -11.04 -21.61
CA LEU A 31 -9.85 -10.84 -20.37
C LEU A 31 -11.25 -10.25 -20.64
N LEU A 32 -11.34 -9.26 -21.52
CA LEU A 32 -12.61 -8.65 -21.94
C LEU A 32 -13.50 -9.61 -22.72
N ASN A 33 -12.93 -10.41 -23.62
CA ASN A 33 -13.71 -11.42 -24.35
C ASN A 33 -14.25 -12.50 -23.40
N LEU A 34 -13.44 -12.97 -22.44
CA LEU A 34 -13.89 -13.92 -21.42
C LEU A 34 -15.04 -13.33 -20.59
N LEU A 35 -14.90 -12.09 -20.16
CA LEU A 35 -15.93 -11.39 -19.40
C LEU A 35 -17.21 -11.14 -20.21
N TYR A 36 -17.09 -10.89 -21.52
CA TYR A 36 -18.24 -10.70 -22.42
C TYR A 36 -19.04 -11.99 -22.63
N PHE A 37 -18.36 -13.12 -22.89
CA PHE A 37 -19.03 -14.40 -23.17
C PHE A 37 -19.43 -15.17 -21.91
N TYR A 38 -18.61 -15.14 -20.86
CA TYR A 38 -18.76 -15.99 -19.68
C TYR A 38 -19.04 -15.23 -18.39
N GLY A 39 -19.06 -13.89 -18.41
CA GLY A 39 -19.26 -13.08 -17.21
C GLY A 39 -18.11 -13.23 -16.20
N MET A 40 -18.41 -13.04 -14.90
CA MET A 40 -17.45 -13.21 -13.79
C MET A 40 -17.22 -14.70 -13.47
N CYS A 41 -16.78 -15.48 -14.45
CA CYS A 41 -16.52 -16.92 -14.30
C CYS A 41 -15.22 -17.20 -13.53
N GLY A 42 -15.02 -18.45 -13.09
CA GLY A 42 -13.84 -18.86 -12.33
C GLY A 42 -12.51 -18.55 -13.03
N VAL A 43 -12.40 -18.83 -14.33
CA VAL A 43 -11.18 -18.55 -15.12
C VAL A 43 -10.84 -17.06 -15.09
N LEU A 44 -11.85 -16.19 -15.21
CA LEU A 44 -11.64 -14.75 -15.16
C LEU A 44 -11.14 -14.29 -13.78
N LYS A 45 -11.69 -14.85 -12.70
CA LYS A 45 -11.22 -14.57 -11.34
C LYS A 45 -9.77 -14.97 -11.17
N GLU A 46 -9.36 -16.12 -11.71
CA GLU A 46 -7.96 -16.55 -11.68
C GLU A 46 -7.04 -15.61 -12.47
N CYS A 47 -7.48 -15.13 -13.63
CA CYS A 47 -6.72 -14.11 -14.37
C CYS A 47 -6.57 -12.80 -13.58
N LEU A 48 -7.64 -12.34 -12.92
CA LEU A 48 -7.60 -11.14 -12.08
C LEU A 48 -6.71 -11.35 -10.83
N LEU A 49 -6.79 -12.52 -10.20
CA LEU A 49 -5.90 -12.90 -9.09
C LEU A 49 -4.44 -12.88 -9.53
N GLN A 50 -4.14 -13.46 -10.70
CA GLN A 50 -2.79 -13.45 -11.25
C GLN A 50 -2.27 -12.04 -11.52
N ARG A 51 -3.12 -11.13 -11.98
CA ARG A 51 -2.76 -9.74 -12.28
C ARG A 51 -2.46 -8.91 -11.03
N TYR A 52 -3.18 -9.18 -9.94
CA TYR A 52 -3.12 -8.33 -8.74
C TYR A 52 -2.27 -8.89 -7.61
N PHE A 53 -2.14 -10.21 -7.48
CA PHE A 53 -1.45 -10.85 -6.36
C PHE A 53 -0.16 -11.58 -6.78
N SER A 54 0.79 -11.66 -5.85
CA SER A 54 2.03 -12.39 -6.00
C SER A 54 1.81 -13.89 -6.29
N LYS A 55 2.84 -14.57 -6.81
CA LYS A 55 2.78 -16.03 -7.00
C LYS A 55 2.88 -16.75 -5.66
N GLU A 56 3.66 -16.19 -4.75
CA GLU A 56 3.91 -16.68 -3.41
C GLU A 56 2.60 -16.79 -2.62
N LEU A 57 1.77 -15.73 -2.64
CA LEU A 57 0.46 -15.75 -2.00
C LEU A 57 -0.50 -16.76 -2.65
N ARG A 58 -0.42 -16.93 -3.98
CA ARG A 58 -1.30 -17.84 -4.74
C ARG A 58 -0.95 -19.32 -4.58
N CYS A 59 0.33 -19.65 -4.45
CA CYS A 59 0.78 -21.04 -4.39
C CYS A 59 0.72 -21.62 -2.97
N GLY A 60 0.78 -20.79 -1.92
CA GLY A 60 0.72 -21.23 -0.53
C GLY A 60 1.86 -22.18 -0.11
N MET A 61 2.23 -22.21 1.17
CA MET A 61 3.27 -23.14 1.62
C MET A 61 2.79 -24.61 1.68
N HIS A 62 1.48 -24.88 1.62
CA HIS A 62 0.90 -26.23 1.80
C HIS A 62 -0.36 -26.50 0.92
N GLY A 63 -0.57 -25.73 -0.15
CA GLY A 63 -1.75 -25.90 -1.01
C GLY A 63 -3.09 -25.43 -0.40
N ALA A 64 -3.07 -24.86 0.81
CA ALA A 64 -4.21 -24.13 1.36
C ALA A 64 -4.23 -22.70 0.78
N GLU A 65 -5.35 -22.32 0.20
CA GLU A 65 -5.55 -20.97 -0.32
C GLU A 65 -5.53 -19.94 0.81
N SER A 66 -4.86 -18.80 0.60
CA SER A 66 -4.86 -17.70 1.57
C SER A 66 -6.27 -17.13 1.75
N ASP A 67 -6.63 -16.77 2.99
CA ASP A 67 -7.92 -16.12 3.32
C ASP A 67 -8.17 -14.86 2.49
N ILE A 68 -7.10 -14.14 2.12
CA ILE A 68 -7.14 -12.96 1.25
C ILE A 68 -7.66 -13.33 -0.15
N ILE A 69 -7.16 -14.43 -0.72
CA ILE A 69 -7.55 -14.91 -2.05
C ILE A 69 -9.02 -15.34 -2.03
N HIS A 70 -9.42 -16.09 -1.01
CA HIS A 70 -10.81 -16.51 -0.85
C HIS A 70 -11.76 -15.30 -0.72
N THR A 71 -11.37 -14.32 0.09
CA THR A 71 -12.12 -13.06 0.25
C THR A 71 -12.21 -12.29 -1.06
N PHE A 72 -11.12 -12.18 -1.80
CA PHE A 72 -11.09 -11.52 -3.10
C PHE A 72 -12.01 -12.19 -4.11
N ARG A 73 -12.03 -13.53 -4.18
CA ARG A 73 -12.96 -14.25 -5.06
C ARG A 73 -14.42 -13.98 -4.72
N ARG A 74 -14.77 -13.97 -3.43
CA ARG A 74 -16.12 -13.61 -2.96
C ARG A 74 -16.49 -12.18 -3.35
N VAL A 75 -15.57 -11.23 -3.19
CA VAL A 75 -15.80 -9.84 -3.61
C VAL A 75 -16.04 -9.75 -5.11
N LEU A 76 -15.31 -10.52 -5.92
CA LEU A 76 -15.52 -10.57 -7.37
C LEU A 76 -16.87 -11.17 -7.75
N ASP A 77 -17.41 -12.12 -6.99
CA ASP A 77 -18.77 -12.67 -7.20
C ASP A 77 -19.87 -11.62 -7.02
N GLU A 78 -19.67 -10.69 -6.09
CA GLU A 78 -20.63 -9.62 -5.82
C GLU A 78 -20.60 -8.50 -6.89
N ARG A 79 -19.56 -8.46 -7.75
CA ARG A 79 -19.41 -7.40 -8.75
C ARG A 79 -20.24 -7.69 -10.00
N GLN A 80 -20.93 -6.66 -10.48
CA GLN A 80 -21.62 -6.70 -11.76
C GLN A 80 -20.61 -6.79 -12.92
N SER A 81 -20.66 -7.88 -13.68
CA SER A 81 -19.74 -8.19 -14.79
C SER A 81 -19.63 -7.05 -15.82
N LEU A 82 -20.75 -6.44 -16.17
CA LEU A 82 -20.81 -5.31 -17.11
C LEU A 82 -20.02 -4.10 -16.61
N ASN A 83 -20.06 -3.82 -15.30
CA ASN A 83 -19.33 -2.71 -14.71
C ASN A 83 -17.83 -2.99 -14.67
N VAL A 84 -17.44 -4.23 -14.34
CA VAL A 84 -16.04 -4.67 -14.41
C VAL A 84 -15.52 -4.56 -15.86
N MET A 85 -16.34 -4.93 -16.84
CA MET A 85 -15.97 -4.85 -18.25
C MET A 85 -15.73 -3.41 -18.69
N ARG A 86 -16.64 -2.49 -18.34
CA ARG A 86 -16.48 -1.05 -18.63
C ARG A 86 -15.24 -0.47 -17.94
N TYR A 87 -14.95 -0.90 -16.72
CA TYR A 87 -13.76 -0.47 -16.00
C TYR A 87 -12.47 -0.94 -16.68
N LEU A 88 -12.38 -2.21 -17.07
CA LEU A 88 -11.25 -2.76 -17.81
C LEU A 88 -11.09 -2.11 -19.19
N GLN A 89 -12.20 -1.83 -19.89
CA GLN A 89 -12.18 -1.09 -21.15
C GLN A 89 -11.60 0.31 -20.97
N ALA A 90 -11.97 1.01 -19.89
CA ALA A 90 -11.42 2.33 -19.59
C ALA A 90 -9.90 2.28 -19.32
N ILE A 91 -9.42 1.28 -18.58
CA ILE A 91 -7.98 1.07 -18.36
C ILE A 91 -7.25 0.79 -19.69
N ASN A 92 -7.87 0.02 -20.59
CA ASN A 92 -7.29 -0.31 -21.89
C ASN A 92 -7.35 0.86 -22.89
N ALA A 93 -8.15 1.88 -22.62
CA ALA A 93 -8.23 3.10 -23.41
C ALA A 93 -7.41 4.26 -22.81
N ARG A 94 -6.62 4.00 -21.77
CA ARG A 94 -5.84 5.04 -21.08
C ARG A 94 -4.86 5.72 -22.02
N HIS A 95 -4.72 7.03 -21.85
CA HIS A 95 -3.74 7.83 -22.58
C HIS A 95 -2.41 7.85 -21.83
N ASP A 96 -1.33 8.13 -22.57
CA ASP A 96 -0.02 8.31 -21.97
C ASP A 96 0.03 9.60 -21.13
N LEU A 97 0.33 9.46 -19.84
CA LEU A 97 0.43 10.54 -18.87
C LEU A 97 1.87 11.06 -18.70
N THR A 98 2.85 10.45 -19.37
CA THR A 98 4.30 10.69 -19.17
C THR A 98 4.69 12.17 -19.23
N GLU A 99 4.24 12.90 -20.26
CA GLU A 99 4.53 14.33 -20.39
C GLU A 99 3.86 15.17 -19.31
N GLY A 100 2.75 14.66 -18.79
CA GLY A 100 2.08 15.26 -17.67
C GLY A 100 2.85 15.09 -16.35
N LEU A 101 3.40 13.91 -16.10
CA LEU A 101 4.12 13.61 -14.87
C LEU A 101 5.27 14.59 -14.59
N LYS A 102 5.94 15.08 -15.64
CA LYS A 102 7.03 16.07 -15.52
C LYS A 102 6.57 17.41 -14.95
N LYS A 103 5.31 17.81 -15.14
CA LYS A 103 4.78 19.08 -14.60
C LYS A 103 4.00 18.89 -13.31
N LEU A 104 3.99 17.67 -12.75
CA LEU A 104 3.38 17.41 -11.46
C LEU A 104 4.31 17.95 -10.36
N GLN A 105 3.84 18.94 -9.58
CA GLN A 105 4.65 19.62 -8.56
C GLN A 105 4.46 19.06 -7.15
N CYS A 106 3.46 18.22 -6.90
CA CYS A 106 3.18 17.68 -5.58
C CYS A 106 4.14 16.53 -5.21
N LYS A 107 4.44 16.38 -3.91
CA LYS A 107 5.21 15.22 -3.44
C LYS A 107 4.41 13.95 -3.68
N THR A 108 5.06 12.90 -4.14
CA THR A 108 4.43 11.64 -4.50
C THR A 108 5.19 10.49 -3.85
N LEU A 109 4.45 9.58 -3.24
CA LEU A 109 4.95 8.33 -2.71
C LEU A 109 4.37 7.20 -3.55
N ILE A 110 5.24 6.41 -4.16
CA ILE A 110 4.86 5.25 -4.97
C ILE A 110 5.21 3.98 -4.21
N PHE A 111 4.23 3.10 -4.04
CA PHE A 111 4.42 1.73 -3.58
C PHE A 111 4.28 0.79 -4.76
N VAL A 112 5.16 -0.20 -4.87
CA VAL A 112 5.01 -1.27 -5.84
C VAL A 112 5.59 -2.56 -5.29
N GLY A 113 4.89 -3.67 -5.48
CA GLY A 113 5.44 -4.98 -5.16
C GLY A 113 6.46 -5.43 -6.21
N GLU A 114 7.52 -6.08 -5.77
CA GLU A 114 8.57 -6.67 -6.62
C GLU A 114 8.01 -7.64 -7.66
N SER A 115 6.99 -8.42 -7.28
CA SER A 115 6.34 -9.41 -8.15
C SER A 115 5.11 -8.86 -8.91
N SER A 116 4.87 -7.54 -8.88
CA SER A 116 3.76 -6.88 -9.58
C SER A 116 3.95 -6.87 -11.10
N GLU A 117 2.89 -7.17 -11.86
CA GLU A 117 2.88 -6.98 -13.32
C GLU A 117 3.09 -5.50 -13.73
N PHE A 118 2.91 -4.56 -12.80
CA PHE A 118 3.08 -3.12 -13.01
C PHE A 118 4.41 -2.57 -12.47
N HIS A 119 5.32 -3.43 -12.03
CA HIS A 119 6.63 -3.03 -11.47
C HIS A 119 7.41 -2.10 -12.41
N ALA A 120 7.64 -2.55 -13.64
CA ALA A 120 8.40 -1.78 -14.63
C ALA A 120 7.74 -0.43 -14.97
N GLU A 121 6.40 -0.37 -14.98
CA GLU A 121 5.66 0.88 -15.21
C GLU A 121 5.77 1.83 -14.02
N SER A 122 5.72 1.32 -12.79
CA SER A 122 5.85 2.11 -11.56
C SER A 122 7.25 2.71 -11.41
N VAL A 123 8.29 1.90 -11.70
CA VAL A 123 9.69 2.36 -11.74
C VAL A 123 9.88 3.43 -12.82
N TYR A 124 9.30 3.20 -14.01
CA TYR A 124 9.34 4.19 -15.08
C TYR A 124 8.68 5.51 -14.68
N MET A 125 7.48 5.43 -14.09
CA MET A 125 6.73 6.59 -13.61
C MET A 125 7.54 7.38 -12.57
N SER A 126 8.13 6.70 -11.58
CA SER A 126 9.03 7.31 -10.59
C SER A 126 10.20 8.05 -11.24
N ALA A 127 10.85 7.41 -12.21
CA ALA A 127 11.98 8.01 -12.93
C ALA A 127 11.57 9.27 -13.73
N ARG A 128 10.33 9.36 -14.21
CA ARG A 128 9.82 10.52 -14.94
C ARG A 128 9.45 11.69 -14.03
N MET A 129 9.03 11.42 -12.80
CA MET A 129 8.67 12.46 -11.82
C MET A 129 9.91 13.10 -11.17
N GLY A 130 10.97 12.31 -11.00
CA GLY A 130 12.26 12.78 -10.47
C GLY A 130 12.39 12.62 -8.95
N ARG A 131 13.63 12.44 -8.47
CA ARG A 131 13.93 12.05 -7.07
C ARG A 131 13.57 13.11 -6.02
N LYS A 132 13.39 14.37 -6.42
CA LYS A 132 13.07 15.47 -5.49
C LYS A 132 11.59 15.49 -5.10
N SER A 133 10.72 15.07 -6.02
CA SER A 133 9.26 15.10 -5.85
C SER A 133 8.68 13.71 -5.62
N CYS A 134 9.38 12.64 -6.02
CA CYS A 134 8.90 11.27 -5.93
C CYS A 134 9.79 10.39 -5.05
N ALA A 135 9.18 9.68 -4.11
CA ALA A 135 9.77 8.56 -3.38
C ALA A 135 9.16 7.25 -3.89
N LEU A 136 9.98 6.22 -4.07
CA LEU A 136 9.56 4.89 -4.52
C LEU A 136 9.90 3.87 -3.43
N VAL A 137 8.93 3.05 -3.07
CA VAL A 137 9.04 1.95 -2.11
C VAL A 137 8.72 0.66 -2.85
N GLU A 138 9.73 -0.18 -2.99
CA GLU A 138 9.61 -1.51 -3.58
C GLU A 138 9.45 -2.53 -2.45
N VAL A 139 8.33 -3.25 -2.45
CA VAL A 139 7.99 -4.24 -1.41
C VAL A 139 8.32 -5.63 -1.93
N GLN A 140 9.24 -6.32 -1.24
CA GLN A 140 9.69 -7.65 -1.63
C GLN A 140 8.58 -8.69 -1.49
N ALA A 141 8.63 -9.71 -2.33
CA ALA A 141 7.68 -10.84 -2.33
C ALA A 141 6.18 -10.43 -2.37
N CYS A 142 5.88 -9.27 -2.96
CA CYS A 142 4.55 -8.67 -2.99
C CYS A 142 4.05 -8.50 -4.43
N GLY A 143 2.76 -8.72 -4.65
CA GLY A 143 2.08 -8.43 -5.91
C GLY A 143 1.72 -6.94 -6.06
N SER A 144 0.73 -6.66 -6.90
CA SER A 144 0.28 -5.30 -7.19
C SER A 144 -0.51 -4.66 -6.04
N LEU A 145 -1.18 -5.48 -5.21
CA LEU A 145 -1.99 -5.00 -4.09
C LEU A 145 -1.19 -5.01 -2.78
N VAL A 146 -0.23 -4.09 -2.68
CA VAL A 146 0.58 -3.87 -1.46
C VAL A 146 -0.31 -3.63 -0.23
N THR A 147 -1.45 -2.95 -0.41
CA THR A 147 -2.42 -2.67 0.67
C THR A 147 -3.02 -3.94 1.27
N GLU A 148 -3.12 -5.02 0.51
CA GLU A 148 -3.72 -6.28 0.96
C GLU A 148 -2.65 -7.30 1.37
N GLU A 149 -1.53 -7.37 0.64
CA GLU A 149 -0.46 -8.35 0.93
C GLU A 149 0.45 -7.90 2.08
N HIS A 150 0.87 -6.63 2.11
CA HIS A 150 1.84 -6.09 3.07
C HIS A 150 1.46 -4.67 3.52
N PRO A 151 0.32 -4.49 4.21
CA PRO A 151 -0.10 -3.18 4.70
C PRO A 151 0.89 -2.59 5.73
N ASP A 152 1.59 -3.43 6.47
CA ASP A 152 2.61 -3.04 7.45
C ASP A 152 3.81 -2.33 6.79
N ALA A 153 4.21 -2.77 5.60
CA ALA A 153 5.27 -2.13 4.82
C ALA A 153 4.94 -0.68 4.40
N MET A 154 3.65 -0.30 4.42
CA MET A 154 3.21 1.04 4.06
C MET A 154 3.24 2.04 5.22
N LEU A 155 3.22 1.57 6.48
CA LEU A 155 3.05 2.43 7.65
C LEU A 155 4.16 3.46 7.79
N ILE A 156 5.42 3.00 7.85
CA ILE A 156 6.57 3.86 8.08
C ILE A 156 6.78 4.86 6.91
N PRO A 157 6.72 4.44 5.63
CA PRO A 157 6.85 5.41 4.54
C PRO A 157 5.70 6.43 4.47
N ILE A 158 4.47 6.04 4.82
CA ILE A 158 3.34 6.98 4.92
C ILE A 158 3.57 7.99 6.05
N GLU A 159 4.03 7.52 7.21
CA GLU A 159 4.36 8.41 8.35
C GLU A 159 5.40 9.46 7.94
N PHE A 160 6.52 9.04 7.34
CA PHE A 160 7.54 9.97 6.85
C PHE A 160 7.02 10.91 5.76
N PHE A 161 6.15 10.43 4.87
CA PHE A 161 5.54 11.25 3.84
C PHE A 161 4.67 12.37 4.46
N LEU A 162 3.85 12.03 5.46
CA LEU A 162 3.01 12.98 6.19
C LEU A 162 3.83 13.94 7.07
N MET A 163 4.89 13.46 7.72
CA MET A 163 5.89 14.30 8.41
C MET A 163 6.46 15.36 7.45
N GLY A 164 6.75 14.97 6.21
CA GLY A 164 7.24 15.89 5.17
C GLY A 164 6.27 17.01 4.79
N PHE A 165 5.01 16.94 5.19
CA PHE A 165 4.01 18.00 5.05
C PHE A 165 3.69 18.73 6.37
N GLY A 166 4.29 18.32 7.49
CA GLY A 166 3.97 18.86 8.81
C GLY A 166 2.67 18.31 9.41
N TYR A 167 2.10 17.23 8.85
CA TYR A 167 0.89 16.59 9.39
C TYR A 167 1.17 15.64 10.56
N TYR A 168 2.44 15.33 10.81
CA TYR A 168 2.81 14.52 11.95
C TYR A 168 2.88 15.39 13.20
N ARG A 169 1.95 15.14 14.14
CA ARG A 169 2.06 15.65 15.49
C ARG A 169 2.70 14.56 16.33
N GLN A 170 3.94 14.80 16.75
CA GLN A 170 4.60 13.92 17.71
C GLN A 170 3.67 13.77 18.92
N GLN A 171 3.28 12.54 19.22
CA GLN A 171 2.65 12.25 20.50
C GLN A 171 3.73 12.58 21.53
N HIS A 172 3.60 13.73 22.19
CA HIS A 172 4.31 13.95 23.43
C HIS A 172 3.82 12.83 24.35
N PHE A 173 4.64 11.80 24.52
CA PHE A 173 4.61 11.03 25.74
C PHE A 173 4.71 12.08 26.83
N ALA A 174 3.59 12.35 27.49
CA ALA A 174 3.61 13.09 28.73
C ALA A 174 4.39 12.21 29.70
N THR A 175 5.71 12.36 29.72
CA THR A 175 6.46 12.23 30.95
C THR A 175 5.88 13.30 31.86
N SER A 176 4.82 12.93 32.57
CA SER A 176 4.16 13.75 33.56
C SER A 176 5.15 14.06 34.68
N SER A 177 5.87 15.15 34.48
CA SER A 177 6.68 15.86 35.46
C SER A 177 6.38 17.34 35.27
N SER A 178 5.15 17.76 35.54
CA SER A 178 4.87 19.09 36.09
C SER A 178 3.38 19.25 36.41
N ASN A 179 3.14 19.62 37.65
CA ASN A 179 1.87 20.16 38.12
C ASN A 179 1.47 21.36 37.24
N GLY A 180 0.36 21.25 36.52
CA GLY A 180 -0.15 22.34 35.70
C GLY A 180 -1.46 21.98 35.03
N SER A 181 -2.56 22.35 35.67
CA SER A 181 -3.93 22.23 35.18
C SER A 181 -4.13 22.88 33.81
N ASN A 182 -4.72 22.15 32.84
CA ASN A 182 -5.71 22.67 31.88
C ASN A 182 -6.38 21.52 31.09
N PRO A 183 -7.73 21.37 31.12
CA PRO A 183 -8.43 20.30 30.42
C PRO A 183 -9.21 20.85 29.22
N THR A 184 -8.67 20.76 28.00
CA THR A 184 -9.53 20.84 26.79
C THR A 184 -8.81 20.32 25.54
N SER A 185 -8.92 19.02 25.28
CA SER A 185 -8.91 18.46 23.92
C SER A 185 -9.29 16.97 23.97
N PRO A 186 -10.19 16.50 23.10
CA PRO A 186 -10.74 15.15 23.19
C PRO A 186 -9.69 14.10 22.77
N SER A 187 -9.66 13.02 23.55
CA SER A 187 -8.75 11.88 23.48
C SER A 187 -8.86 11.13 22.14
N CYS A 188 -7.78 11.09 21.37
CA CYS A 188 -7.61 10.05 20.34
C CYS A 188 -7.26 8.74 21.05
N HIS A 189 -8.23 7.84 21.10
CA HIS A 189 -8.11 6.46 21.57
C HIS A 189 -7.36 5.62 20.53
N SER A 190 -6.06 5.34 20.71
CA SER A 190 -5.42 4.08 20.29
C SER A 190 -3.94 3.95 20.68
N CYS A 191 -3.48 4.49 21.81
CA CYS A 191 -2.18 4.11 22.35
C CYS A 191 -2.42 3.31 23.63
N MET A 192 -2.21 1.99 23.58
CA MET A 192 -1.96 1.26 24.82
C MET A 192 -0.77 1.94 25.49
N ALA A 193 -0.97 2.44 26.71
CA ALA A 193 0.07 3.14 27.44
C ALA A 193 1.26 2.18 27.65
N PRO A 194 2.51 2.61 27.45
CA PRO A 194 3.70 1.78 27.66
C PRO A 194 3.79 1.24 29.11
N GLU A 195 3.14 1.94 30.05
CA GLU A 195 2.91 1.51 31.44
C GLU A 195 2.23 0.12 31.55
N LEU A 196 1.40 -0.28 30.57
CA LEU A 196 0.73 -1.60 30.52
C LEU A 196 1.66 -2.75 30.07
N PHE A 197 2.85 -2.42 29.58
CA PHE A 197 3.89 -3.39 29.25
C PHE A 197 4.99 -3.43 30.31
N SER A 198 4.84 -2.67 31.40
CA SER A 198 5.74 -2.78 32.54
C SER A 198 5.57 -4.16 33.19
N PRO A 199 6.68 -4.83 33.59
CA PRO A 199 6.60 -6.12 34.28
C PRO A 199 5.77 -6.04 35.57
N GLU A 200 5.72 -4.87 36.23
CA GLU A 200 4.85 -4.61 37.38
C GLU A 200 3.36 -4.64 37.02
N SER A 201 2.95 -4.04 35.88
CA SER A 201 1.56 -4.02 35.42
C SER A 201 1.06 -5.37 34.90
N LEU A 202 1.96 -6.20 34.37
CA LEU A 202 1.67 -7.55 33.89
C LEU A 202 1.67 -8.60 35.02
N GLY A 203 1.93 -8.19 36.26
CA GLY A 203 2.03 -9.10 37.41
C GLY A 203 3.23 -10.04 37.36
N ILE A 204 4.24 -9.73 36.52
CA ILE A 204 5.40 -10.58 36.29
C ILE A 204 6.55 -10.08 37.16
N LYS A 205 6.86 -10.82 38.24
CA LYS A 205 7.99 -10.52 39.13
C LYS A 205 9.31 -10.98 38.50
N LEU A 206 9.90 -10.15 37.63
CA LEU A 206 11.22 -10.43 37.04
C LEU A 206 12.30 -10.27 38.12
N LYS A 207 13.14 -11.31 38.32
CA LYS A 207 14.34 -11.20 39.17
C LYS A 207 15.38 -10.35 38.42
N PRO A 208 16.05 -9.39 39.08
CA PRO A 208 17.11 -8.60 38.43
C PRO A 208 18.25 -9.50 37.95
N ILE A 209 18.53 -9.48 36.65
CA ILE A 209 19.73 -10.09 36.10
C ILE A 209 20.88 -9.10 36.34
N LYS A 210 21.86 -9.51 37.15
CA LYS A 210 23.02 -8.69 37.49
C LYS A 210 24.01 -8.70 36.34
N THR A 211 23.89 -7.77 35.40
CA THR A 211 24.93 -7.51 34.40
C THR A 211 26.06 -6.72 35.05
N ARG A 212 27.26 -7.31 35.12
CA ARG A 212 28.49 -6.55 35.40
C ARG A 212 28.80 -5.74 34.15
N ALA A 213 28.72 -4.41 34.25
CA ALA A 213 29.35 -3.52 33.29
C ALA A 213 30.78 -3.28 33.79
N ASP A 214 31.77 -3.65 32.99
CA ASP A 214 33.16 -3.29 33.25
C ASP A 214 33.31 -1.78 32.97
N ILE A 215 33.75 -1.05 34.00
CA ILE A 215 34.13 0.36 33.91
C ILE A 215 35.60 0.35 33.47
N GLU A 216 35.87 0.69 32.21
CA GLU A 216 37.22 1.06 31.79
C GLU A 216 37.51 2.50 32.26
N ILE A 217 38.66 2.67 32.92
CA ILE A 217 39.29 3.96 33.27
C ILE A 217 40.21 4.36 32.14
#